data_AF-A0A9W8I3U7-F1
#
_entry.id   AF-A0A9W8I3U7-F1
#
_cell.length_a   1.000
_cell.length_b   1.000
_cell.length_c   1.000
_cell.angle_alpha   90.00
_cell.angle_beta   90.00
_cell.angle_gamma   90.00
#
_symmetry.space_group_name_H-M   'P 1'
#
loop_
_entity.id
_entity.type
_entity.pdbx_description
1 polymer ?
#
loop_
_entity_poly.entity_id
_entity_poly.type
_entity_poly.pdbx_seq_one_letter_code
_entity_poly.pdbx_strand_id
1 'polypeptide(L)'
;MGSEREYYGSRANVTGSTVNDFAMRSLANSQSNMFSNPFDDQASAANGGDMTQRSVLFGHPQQTPAGHDNEKDAKMDAYALKQNAAGVTGGTGGEGNMDKGKHEHIEDLETTTTRRVWIFVTWMLTFWIPSPFLSWCGRMKRPDVRMAWREKVAICILIFFMWFILLFIIIGLGLILCPKEYVWTLEDVAGHDSMKSTYVALRGTVYDITDFMKQKHGTSAYTSTVDLIQQSYAGNDVNASFPIPVRVACPQFVTQKDDPNYLFFYPVSGASDVDPNDANMFQHTMNRDPTSKELEDPNFFAKYALPTLKKFKKGGVVWSFDWINSMYKDQSKYWRVINKEVFNLQPYFDAASSGLNVNKKYNILDSRLEKIMDQGGYGSADVTKDWDGLTWDPATRQANYNCMKNLFYVGDVDDRQSVRCLFTNYMLLAFACLLMLVVLVKFLAALQFGNKRRPVPPSKFVICQVPCYTEDDESLVKTINSLAGLEYQDSHKLIFIICDGNIIGSGNDRPTPRIVLDILGVDPEYDPP
;
A
#
# COMPACT_ATOMS: atom_id res chain seq x y z
N MET A 1 -43.58 15.56 48.72
CA MET A 1 -44.52 16.40 47.94
C MET A 1 -43.95 16.47 46.54
N GLY A 2 -44.68 16.23 45.46
CA GLY A 2 -46.10 15.89 45.30
C GLY A 2 -46.36 15.67 43.80
N SER A 3 -47.46 15.03 43.46
CA SER A 3 -47.89 14.69 42.09
C SER A 3 -48.30 15.94 41.26
N GLU A 4 -48.70 15.90 39.98
CA GLU A 4 -49.21 14.79 39.17
C GLU A 4 -49.10 15.01 37.63
N ARG A 5 -49.39 13.94 36.88
CA ARG A 5 -49.96 13.76 35.51
C ARG A 5 -50.44 14.96 34.65
N GLU A 6 -50.75 14.86 33.35
CA GLU A 6 -50.49 13.93 32.19
C GLU A 6 -51.42 14.39 31.00
N TYR A 7 -51.42 13.66 29.87
CA TYR A 7 -52.42 13.64 28.77
C TYR A 7 -52.49 14.75 27.69
N TYR A 8 -52.07 14.36 26.48
CA TYR A 8 -52.80 14.38 25.19
C TYR A 8 -53.57 15.62 24.67
N GLY A 9 -53.49 15.81 23.34
CA GLY A 9 -54.47 16.55 22.54
C GLY A 9 -55.12 15.71 21.44
N SER A 10 -56.14 16.24 20.75
CA SER A 10 -56.71 15.66 19.51
C SER A 10 -57.70 16.60 18.81
N ARG A 11 -57.60 16.66 17.46
CA ARG A 11 -58.68 16.97 16.48
C ARG A 11 -59.29 18.40 16.51
N ALA A 12 -59.82 18.96 15.40
CA ALA A 12 -59.79 18.56 13.98
C ALA A 12 -60.15 19.73 13.03
N ASN A 13 -59.79 19.57 11.74
CA ASN A 13 -60.43 20.01 10.49
C ASN A 13 -61.10 21.40 10.34
N VAL A 14 -60.88 22.04 9.18
CA VAL A 14 -61.96 22.39 8.22
C VAL A 14 -61.40 22.56 6.79
N THR A 15 -62.29 22.39 5.80
CA THR A 15 -62.13 22.32 4.31
C THR A 15 -61.47 23.53 3.61
N GLY A 16 -61.00 23.47 2.36
CA GLY A 16 -60.89 22.36 1.38
C GLY A 16 -61.17 22.76 -0.09
N SER A 17 -60.86 21.86 -1.06
CA SER A 17 -61.17 21.92 -2.52
C SER A 17 -60.33 22.92 -3.39
N THR A 18 -60.06 22.74 -4.70
CA THR A 18 -60.50 21.73 -5.70
C THR A 18 -59.55 21.60 -6.95
N VAL A 19 -59.73 20.53 -7.73
CA VAL A 19 -59.31 20.24 -9.14
C VAL A 19 -57.86 19.78 -9.45
N ASN A 20 -57.78 18.48 -9.77
CA ASN A 20 -57.06 17.71 -10.83
C ASN A 20 -55.95 18.41 -11.65
N ASP A 21 -54.77 17.82 -11.90
CA ASP A 21 -54.37 16.43 -12.30
C ASP A 21 -54.41 16.17 -13.82
N PHE A 22 -53.22 16.07 -14.43
CA PHE A 22 -52.97 15.44 -15.74
C PHE A 22 -51.47 15.07 -15.91
N ALA A 23 -51.19 14.09 -16.78
CA ALA A 23 -49.85 13.75 -17.29
C ALA A 23 -48.81 13.03 -16.38
N MET A 24 -49.25 12.15 -15.47
CA MET A 24 -48.35 11.15 -14.85
C MET A 24 -48.27 9.87 -15.73
N ARG A 25 -47.43 9.88 -16.79
CA ARG A 25 -47.15 8.69 -17.64
C ARG A 25 -45.96 8.87 -18.61
N SER A 26 -44.73 8.53 -18.19
CA SER A 26 -43.68 8.08 -19.11
C SER A 26 -42.53 7.38 -18.39
N LEU A 27 -42.12 6.22 -18.89
CA LEU A 27 -40.80 5.58 -18.72
C LEU A 27 -40.18 5.52 -17.31
N ALA A 28 -40.77 4.68 -16.44
CA ALA A 28 -39.97 3.85 -15.53
C ALA A 28 -39.82 2.46 -16.16
N ASN A 29 -38.63 2.11 -16.67
CA ASN A 29 -38.27 0.74 -17.07
C ASN A 29 -36.77 0.63 -17.40
N SER A 30 -36.17 -0.54 -17.15
CA SER A 30 -34.73 -0.84 -17.32
C SER A 30 -33.80 -0.11 -16.33
N GLN A 31 -32.90 -0.76 -15.59
CA GLN A 31 -32.60 -2.20 -15.50
C GLN A 31 -32.03 -2.54 -14.11
N SER A 32 -32.58 -3.56 -13.45
CA SER A 32 -32.01 -4.17 -12.24
C SER A 32 -32.34 -5.66 -12.20
N ASN A 33 -31.45 -6.50 -12.72
CA ASN A 33 -31.35 -7.95 -12.46
C ASN A 33 -30.28 -8.59 -13.36
N MET A 34 -29.10 -8.91 -12.81
CA MET A 34 -28.36 -10.12 -13.22
C MET A 34 -27.32 -10.53 -12.16
N PHE A 35 -27.73 -11.39 -11.23
CA PHE A 35 -26.84 -12.24 -10.43
C PHE A 35 -27.02 -13.67 -10.93
N SER A 36 -26.02 -14.25 -11.60
CA SER A 36 -26.03 -15.66 -12.00
C SER A 36 -24.62 -16.17 -12.33
N ASN A 37 -24.04 -16.99 -11.46
CA ASN A 37 -22.92 -17.84 -11.82
C ASN A 37 -23.40 -18.97 -12.75
N PRO A 38 -22.56 -19.45 -13.67
CA PRO A 38 -22.70 -20.78 -14.24
C PRO A 38 -21.49 -21.70 -13.95
N PHE A 39 -21.74 -23.02 -14.02
CA PHE A 39 -20.77 -24.13 -14.02
C PHE A 39 -20.08 -24.52 -12.70
N ASP A 40 -20.82 -25.30 -11.91
CA ASP A 40 -20.40 -26.69 -11.62
C ASP A 40 -21.46 -27.63 -12.23
N ASP A 41 -21.07 -28.77 -12.83
CA ASP A 41 -21.23 -30.12 -12.22
C ASP A 41 -21.14 -31.32 -13.24
N GLN A 42 -20.74 -32.49 -12.73
CA GLN A 42 -21.00 -33.88 -13.18
C GLN A 42 -20.48 -34.48 -14.53
N ALA A 43 -19.38 -35.26 -14.40
CA ALA A 43 -19.35 -36.75 -14.41
C ALA A 43 -19.31 -37.63 -15.71
N SER A 44 -18.17 -38.33 -15.85
CA SER A 44 -18.02 -39.81 -15.97
C SER A 44 -18.15 -40.62 -17.28
N ALA A 45 -17.26 -41.63 -17.39
CA ALA A 45 -17.29 -42.88 -18.20
C ALA A 45 -17.12 -42.82 -19.75
N ALA A 46 -16.62 -43.85 -20.47
CA ALA A 46 -15.71 -44.97 -20.15
C ALA A 46 -15.26 -45.76 -21.43
N ASN A 47 -14.15 -46.50 -21.34
CA ASN A 47 -13.73 -47.71 -22.11
C ASN A 47 -13.37 -47.65 -23.62
N GLY A 48 -12.33 -48.45 -23.97
CA GLY A 48 -12.01 -48.98 -25.31
C GLY A 48 -10.94 -48.17 -26.11
N GLY A 49 -9.87 -48.76 -26.65
CA GLY A 49 -9.35 -50.13 -26.53
C GLY A 49 -8.08 -50.37 -27.37
N ASP A 50 -7.34 -51.45 -27.05
CA ASP A 50 -6.51 -52.36 -27.89
C ASP A 50 -6.11 -52.03 -29.35
N MET A 51 -4.94 -52.45 -29.91
CA MET A 51 -3.79 -53.26 -29.42
C MET A 51 -2.59 -53.15 -30.40
N THR A 52 -1.45 -53.77 -30.04
CA THR A 52 -0.28 -54.18 -30.86
C THR A 52 0.83 -53.13 -31.11
N GLN A 53 2.12 -53.47 -31.28
CA GLN A 53 2.75 -54.78 -31.56
C GLN A 53 4.26 -54.86 -31.16
N ARG A 54 4.73 -56.00 -30.59
CA ARG A 54 6.16 -56.50 -30.47
C ARG A 54 7.20 -55.62 -29.71
N SER A 55 8.16 -56.04 -28.87
CA SER A 55 8.82 -57.31 -28.45
C SER A 55 9.87 -57.93 -29.42
N VAL A 56 11.07 -58.41 -29.01
CA VAL A 56 11.73 -58.57 -27.67
C VAL A 56 13.14 -57.88 -27.65
N LEU A 57 14.28 -58.22 -26.99
CA LEU A 57 14.88 -59.40 -26.31
C LEU A 57 15.87 -58.99 -25.16
N PHE A 58 16.04 -59.90 -24.17
CA PHE A 58 17.22 -60.29 -23.34
C PHE A 58 18.38 -59.34 -22.95
N GLY A 59 18.82 -59.42 -21.67
CA GLY A 59 20.26 -59.34 -21.30
C GLY A 59 20.64 -58.60 -20.00
N HIS A 60 21.16 -59.31 -18.99
CA HIS A 60 21.85 -58.79 -17.79
C HIS A 60 23.02 -59.77 -17.45
N PRO A 61 24.15 -59.40 -16.77
CA PRO A 61 24.14 -58.73 -15.45
C PRO A 61 25.28 -57.72 -15.13
N GLN A 62 25.12 -57.02 -13.99
CA GLN A 62 26.15 -56.61 -13.00
C GLN A 62 27.33 -55.65 -13.37
N GLN A 63 27.35 -54.42 -12.80
CA GLN A 63 28.21 -54.03 -11.64
C GLN A 63 28.20 -52.50 -11.29
N THR A 64 27.75 -52.17 -10.07
CA THR A 64 28.12 -51.05 -9.14
C THR A 64 28.14 -49.54 -9.55
N PRO A 65 27.91 -48.57 -8.61
CA PRO A 65 27.67 -47.14 -8.92
C PRO A 65 28.62 -46.11 -8.26
N ALA A 66 28.52 -44.82 -8.62
CA ALA A 66 29.09 -43.68 -7.87
C ALA A 66 28.42 -42.31 -8.20
N GLY A 67 28.25 -41.44 -7.19
CA GLY A 67 27.83 -40.01 -7.31
C GLY A 67 26.34 -39.78 -7.61
N HIS A 68 25.44 -39.32 -6.73
CA HIS A 68 25.48 -38.61 -5.43
C HIS A 68 25.45 -37.06 -5.51
N ASP A 69 24.23 -36.52 -5.60
CA ASP A 69 23.90 -35.09 -5.45
C ASP A 69 24.15 -34.55 -4.03
N ASN A 70 24.14 -33.22 -3.86
CA ASN A 70 24.28 -32.55 -2.56
C ASN A 70 23.15 -31.56 -2.31
N GLU A 71 22.09 -32.02 -1.66
CA GLU A 71 21.12 -31.18 -0.96
C GLU A 71 21.50 -31.13 0.53
N LYS A 72 21.57 -29.95 1.14
CA LYS A 72 22.06 -29.75 2.51
C LYS A 72 21.12 -28.92 3.36
N ASP A 73 20.07 -29.59 3.83
CA ASP A 73 19.19 -29.06 4.87
C ASP A 73 19.83 -29.22 6.27
N ALA A 74 19.38 -28.42 7.23
CA ALA A 74 20.06 -28.28 8.52
C ALA A 74 19.84 -29.45 9.49
N LYS A 75 20.83 -29.71 10.36
CA LYS A 75 20.67 -30.55 11.57
C LYS A 75 21.26 -29.88 12.80
N MET A 76 20.56 -30.06 13.93
CA MET A 76 20.93 -29.53 15.25
C MET A 76 22.06 -30.32 15.91
N ASP A 77 22.60 -29.73 16.98
CA ASP A 77 23.76 -30.17 17.75
C ASP A 77 23.66 -31.59 18.31
N ALA A 78 24.79 -32.29 18.32
CA ALA A 78 25.03 -33.47 19.13
C ALA A 78 26.47 -33.44 19.67
N TYR A 79 26.64 -33.03 20.93
CA TYR A 79 27.93 -33.12 21.63
C TYR A 79 28.29 -34.59 21.86
N ALA A 80 29.48 -35.00 21.44
CA ALA A 80 30.01 -36.35 21.63
C ALA A 80 31.28 -36.33 22.48
N LEU A 81 31.16 -36.77 23.74
CA LEU A 81 32.32 -37.08 24.58
C LEU A 81 33.11 -38.24 23.97
N LYS A 82 34.38 -38.01 23.63
CA LYS A 82 35.35 -39.08 23.37
C LYS A 82 36.36 -39.18 24.50
N GLN A 83 36.22 -40.21 25.32
CA GLN A 83 37.35 -40.74 26.07
C GLN A 83 38.34 -41.36 25.08
N ASN A 84 39.62 -41.01 25.17
CA ASN A 84 40.69 -41.73 24.46
C ASN A 84 41.51 -42.50 25.50
N ALA A 85 41.67 -43.81 25.28
CA ALA A 85 42.53 -44.67 26.08
C ALA A 85 43.78 -45.07 25.26
N ALA A 86 44.87 -45.36 25.97
CA ALA A 86 46.22 -45.67 25.47
C ALA A 86 46.93 -44.51 24.72
N GLY A 87 48.26 -44.34 24.85
CA GLY A 87 49.20 -45.00 25.77
C GLY A 87 50.56 -45.26 25.12
N VAL A 88 51.61 -44.54 25.55
CA VAL A 88 53.02 -44.76 25.14
C VAL A 88 53.94 -44.58 26.37
N THR A 89 55.13 -45.18 26.33
CA THR A 89 55.95 -45.58 27.48
C THR A 89 57.11 -44.64 27.85
N GLY A 90 57.37 -44.53 29.15
CA GLY A 90 58.72 -44.70 29.73
C GLY A 90 59.68 -43.49 29.78
N GLY A 91 60.14 -43.14 30.99
CA GLY A 91 61.22 -42.16 31.22
C GLY A 91 61.52 -41.98 32.71
N THR A 92 62.68 -42.44 33.17
CA THR A 92 63.04 -42.63 34.60
C THR A 92 63.40 -41.36 35.38
N GLY A 93 62.87 -41.26 36.62
CA GLY A 93 63.64 -40.81 37.79
C GLY A 93 63.61 -39.33 38.17
N GLY A 94 63.52 -39.05 39.49
CA GLY A 94 63.65 -37.72 40.09
C GLY A 94 62.65 -37.49 41.23
N GLU A 95 63.14 -37.03 42.39
CA GLU A 95 62.30 -36.77 43.58
C GLU A 95 61.63 -35.39 43.56
N GLY A 96 60.60 -35.23 44.39
CA GLY A 96 59.58 -34.20 44.21
C GLY A 96 59.95 -32.77 44.60
N ASN A 97 59.13 -31.83 44.11
CA ASN A 97 58.74 -30.65 44.87
C ASN A 97 57.28 -30.28 44.53
N MET A 98 56.61 -29.54 45.41
CA MET A 98 55.32 -28.93 45.09
C MET A 98 55.54 -27.75 44.13
N ASP A 99 54.67 -27.57 43.13
CA ASP A 99 54.37 -26.21 42.69
C ASP A 99 52.91 -26.03 42.23
N LYS A 100 52.52 -24.76 42.17
CA LYS A 100 51.15 -24.21 42.22
C LYS A 100 50.25 -24.70 41.09
N GLY A 101 48.94 -24.70 41.39
CA GLY A 101 47.90 -25.19 40.47
C GLY A 101 47.96 -24.53 39.09
N LYS A 102 47.94 -25.36 38.06
CA LYS A 102 47.80 -24.92 36.66
C LYS A 102 46.35 -24.50 36.42
N HIS A 103 46.15 -23.43 35.68
CA HIS A 103 44.84 -23.02 35.20
C HIS A 103 44.20 -24.13 34.36
N GLU A 104 42.88 -24.30 34.47
CA GLU A 104 42.13 -25.14 33.54
C GLU A 104 42.36 -24.67 32.11
N HIS A 105 42.61 -25.64 31.22
CA HIS A 105 42.87 -25.38 29.82
C HIS A 105 41.52 -25.11 29.12
N ILE A 106 41.08 -23.85 29.12
CA ILE A 106 39.92 -23.43 28.32
C ILE A 106 40.24 -23.77 26.86
N GLU A 107 39.47 -24.67 26.26
CA GLU A 107 39.60 -25.00 24.85
C GLU A 107 39.11 -23.81 24.02
N ASP A 108 40.04 -23.16 23.30
CA ASP A 108 39.71 -22.08 22.35
C ASP A 108 38.95 -22.65 21.14
N LEU A 109 37.62 -22.79 21.30
CA LEU A 109 36.70 -23.23 20.26
C LEU A 109 36.85 -22.36 19.00
N GLU A 110 37.02 -23.00 17.84
CA GLU A 110 37.27 -22.31 16.58
C GLU A 110 36.17 -21.29 16.24
N THR A 111 36.51 -20.01 16.26
CA THR A 111 35.53 -18.95 15.98
C THR A 111 35.09 -18.98 14.52
N THR A 112 33.81 -19.30 14.29
CA THR A 112 33.22 -19.39 12.94
C THR A 112 33.31 -18.07 12.16
N THR A 113 33.36 -18.16 10.84
CA THR A 113 33.39 -16.99 9.94
C THR A 113 32.22 -16.03 10.20
N THR A 114 31.01 -16.57 10.38
CA THR A 114 29.80 -15.81 10.77
C THR A 114 29.99 -15.04 12.07
N ARG A 115 30.61 -15.65 13.09
CA ARG A 115 30.90 -14.98 14.37
C ARG A 115 31.90 -13.84 14.19
N ARG A 116 32.93 -14.01 13.34
CA ARG A 116 33.92 -12.96 13.03
C ARG A 116 33.28 -11.77 12.30
N VAL A 117 32.43 -12.02 11.30
CA VAL A 117 31.69 -10.97 10.58
C VAL A 117 30.72 -10.22 11.50
N TRP A 118 30.00 -10.91 12.37
CA TRP A 118 29.11 -10.27 13.36
C TRP A 118 29.89 -9.41 14.37
N ILE A 119 31.06 -9.86 14.83
CA ILE A 119 31.94 -9.04 15.68
C ILE A 119 32.41 -7.79 14.93
N PHE A 120 32.76 -7.88 13.64
CA PHE A 120 33.10 -6.70 12.84
C PHE A 120 31.93 -5.71 12.71
N VAL A 121 30.73 -6.19 12.37
CA VAL A 121 29.52 -5.34 12.24
C VAL A 121 29.14 -4.67 13.56
N THR A 122 29.22 -5.40 14.68
CA THR A 122 28.88 -4.84 16.01
C THR A 122 29.90 -3.80 16.50
N TRP A 123 31.18 -3.96 16.15
CA TRP A 123 32.18 -2.90 16.34
C TRP A 123 31.95 -1.70 15.41
N MET A 124 31.59 -1.92 14.15
CA MET A 124 31.28 -0.85 13.20
C MET A 124 30.08 0.00 13.66
N LEU A 125 29.00 -0.63 14.14
CA LEU A 125 27.80 0.07 14.62
C LEU A 125 27.99 0.75 15.99
N THR A 126 28.94 0.29 16.81
CA THR A 126 29.21 0.84 18.16
C THR A 126 30.56 1.57 18.28
N PHE A 127 31.17 1.93 17.14
CA PHE A 127 32.50 2.57 17.08
C PHE A 127 32.61 3.86 17.89
N TRP A 128 31.52 4.64 17.91
CA TRP A 128 31.37 5.91 18.61
C TRP A 128 31.26 5.77 20.14
N ILE A 129 31.29 4.54 20.67
CA ILE A 129 31.26 4.26 22.11
C ILE A 129 32.59 3.58 22.51
N PRO A 130 33.58 4.33 23.03
CA PRO A 130 34.89 3.77 23.38
C PRO A 130 34.85 2.75 24.52
N SER A 131 35.65 1.69 24.43
CA SER A 131 35.75 0.67 25.47
C SER A 131 36.14 1.17 26.87
N PRO A 132 36.94 2.26 27.04
CA PRO A 132 37.17 2.88 28.34
C PRO A 132 35.91 3.43 29.01
N PHE A 133 35.01 4.05 28.22
CA PHE A 133 33.76 4.61 28.73
C PHE A 133 32.84 3.52 29.30
N LEU A 134 32.77 2.36 28.64
CA LEU A 134 32.01 1.19 29.12
C LEU A 134 32.56 0.59 30.42
N SER A 135 33.88 0.61 30.62
CA SER A 135 34.51 0.17 31.88
C SER A 135 34.41 1.18 33.01
N TRP A 136 34.44 2.48 32.72
CA TRP A 136 34.44 3.56 33.72
C TRP A 136 33.02 3.97 34.12
N CYS A 137 32.19 4.39 33.16
CA CYS A 137 30.80 4.79 33.40
C CYS A 137 29.90 3.56 33.57
N GLY A 138 29.98 2.59 32.65
CA GLY A 138 29.15 1.39 32.67
C GLY A 138 29.55 0.32 33.70
N ARG A 139 30.67 0.51 34.42
CA ARG A 139 31.28 -0.45 35.39
C ARG A 139 31.55 -1.87 34.82
N MET A 140 31.46 -2.06 33.50
CA MET A 140 31.65 -3.35 32.83
C MET A 140 33.15 -3.69 32.71
N LYS A 141 33.73 -4.25 33.78
CA LYS A 141 35.15 -4.58 33.85
C LYS A 141 35.59 -5.70 32.90
N ARG A 142 34.77 -6.74 32.74
CA ARG A 142 35.13 -7.95 31.96
C ARG A 142 34.91 -7.73 30.44
N PRO A 143 35.75 -8.32 29.55
CA PRO A 143 35.70 -8.06 28.10
C PRO A 143 34.51 -8.74 27.39
N ASP A 144 34.17 -9.95 27.81
CA ASP A 144 32.96 -10.72 27.44
C ASP A 144 31.68 -9.90 27.64
N VAL A 145 31.49 -9.30 28.82
CA VAL A 145 30.32 -8.49 29.17
C VAL A 145 30.23 -7.25 28.28
N ARG A 146 31.36 -6.61 27.97
CA ARG A 146 31.39 -5.46 27.05
C ARG A 146 31.08 -5.87 25.60
N MET A 147 31.51 -7.05 25.15
CA MET A 147 31.17 -7.56 23.83
C MET A 147 29.67 -7.90 23.75
N ALA A 148 29.13 -8.65 24.71
CA ALA A 148 27.70 -8.97 24.79
C ALA A 148 26.83 -7.71 24.82
N TRP A 149 27.25 -6.66 25.53
CA TRP A 149 26.59 -5.36 25.53
C TRP A 149 26.61 -4.69 24.15
N ARG A 150 27.77 -4.65 23.46
CA ARG A 150 27.87 -4.11 22.08
C ARG A 150 26.96 -4.86 21.11
N GLU A 151 26.87 -6.18 21.24
CA GLU A 151 25.99 -7.01 20.41
C GLU A 151 24.50 -6.64 20.60
N LYS A 152 24.05 -6.42 21.84
CA LYS A 152 22.67 -5.97 22.11
C LYS A 152 22.42 -4.56 21.57
N VAL A 153 23.34 -3.62 21.74
CA VAL A 153 23.21 -2.25 21.21
C VAL A 153 23.18 -2.24 19.68
N ALA A 154 24.03 -3.03 19.02
CA ALA A 154 24.02 -3.17 17.57
C ALA A 154 22.68 -3.73 17.05
N ILE A 155 22.08 -4.71 17.74
CA ILE A 155 20.73 -5.21 17.43
C ILE A 155 19.69 -4.09 17.55
N CYS A 156 19.73 -3.29 18.62
CA CYS A 156 18.82 -2.14 18.78
C CYS A 156 18.98 -1.10 17.66
N ILE A 157 20.22 -0.80 17.24
CA ILE A 157 20.51 0.13 16.12
C ILE A 157 19.94 -0.43 14.80
N LEU A 158 20.14 -1.72 14.53
CA LEU A 158 19.60 -2.36 13.33
C LEU A 158 18.07 -2.37 13.31
N ILE A 159 17.42 -2.65 14.46
CA ILE A 159 15.96 -2.58 14.59
C ILE A 159 15.47 -1.15 14.33
N PHE A 160 16.10 -0.14 14.92
CA PHE A 160 15.74 1.27 14.69
C PHE A 160 15.90 1.69 13.22
N PHE A 161 17.00 1.28 12.57
CA PHE A 161 17.23 1.56 11.16
C PHE A 161 16.20 0.89 10.24
N MET A 162 15.84 -0.37 10.50
CA MET A 162 14.78 -1.07 9.77
C MET A 162 13.41 -0.40 9.98
N TRP A 163 13.11 0.09 11.18
CA TRP A 163 11.90 0.90 11.44
C TRP A 163 11.91 2.24 10.68
N PHE A 164 13.06 2.91 10.56
CA PHE A 164 13.19 4.13 9.78
C PHE A 164 12.96 3.89 8.28
N ILE A 165 13.53 2.81 7.72
CA ILE A 165 13.27 2.37 6.34
C ILE A 165 11.78 2.06 6.15
N LEU A 166 11.15 1.34 7.08
CA LEU A 166 9.72 1.02 7.01
C LEU A 166 8.86 2.31 6.95
N LEU A 167 9.12 3.27 7.84
CA LEU A 167 8.41 4.56 7.85
C LEU A 167 8.67 5.39 6.58
N PHE A 168 9.89 5.36 6.04
CA PHE A 168 10.22 6.01 4.77
C PHE A 168 9.48 5.36 3.59
N ILE A 169 9.35 4.03 3.54
CA ILE A 169 8.62 3.31 2.49
C ILE A 169 7.10 3.59 2.59
N ILE A 170 6.53 3.69 3.80
CA ILE A 170 5.10 3.95 3.99
C ILE A 170 4.75 5.42 3.67
N ILE A 171 5.53 6.39 4.16
CA ILE A 171 5.19 7.82 4.12
C ILE A 171 6.04 8.59 3.10
N GLY A 172 7.36 8.42 3.14
CA GLY A 172 8.30 9.16 2.30
C GLY A 172 8.16 8.84 0.81
N LEU A 173 8.04 7.56 0.46
CA LEU A 173 7.86 7.13 -0.93
C LEU A 173 6.60 7.71 -1.56
N GLY A 174 5.48 7.74 -0.82
CA GLY A 174 4.22 8.35 -1.26
C GLY A 174 4.38 9.84 -1.60
N LEU A 175 5.02 10.60 -0.71
CA LEU A 175 5.26 12.04 -0.91
C LEU A 175 6.27 12.36 -2.03
N ILE A 176 7.13 11.41 -2.40
CA ILE A 176 8.13 11.55 -3.48
C ILE A 176 7.52 11.15 -4.84
N LEU A 177 6.72 10.09 -4.90
CA LEU A 177 6.06 9.63 -6.13
C LEU A 177 4.83 10.46 -6.50
N CYS A 178 4.15 11.02 -5.50
CA CYS A 178 2.94 11.83 -5.64
C CYS A 178 3.08 13.10 -4.78
N PRO A 179 3.67 14.18 -5.31
CA PRO A 179 3.78 15.45 -4.58
C PRO A 179 2.40 16.03 -4.29
N LYS A 180 2.31 16.88 -3.25
CA LYS A 180 1.06 17.58 -2.93
C LYS A 180 0.82 18.73 -3.90
N GLU A 181 -0.10 18.53 -4.84
CA GLU A 181 -0.50 19.53 -5.81
C GLU A 181 -1.84 20.18 -5.44
N TYR A 182 -1.96 21.48 -5.74
CA TYR A 182 -3.19 22.25 -5.49
C TYR A 182 -4.04 22.24 -6.77
N VAL A 183 -4.80 21.16 -6.95
CA VAL A 183 -5.59 20.86 -8.14
C VAL A 183 -7.02 20.48 -7.78
N TRP A 184 -7.96 20.85 -8.65
CA TRP A 184 -9.42 20.78 -8.44
C TRP A 184 -10.09 20.29 -9.72
N THR A 185 -11.08 19.41 -9.61
CA THR A 185 -11.99 19.09 -10.73
C THR A 185 -13.10 20.14 -10.83
N LEU A 186 -13.90 20.14 -11.91
CA LEU A 186 -15.05 21.04 -11.97
C LEU A 186 -16.16 20.59 -11.01
N GLU A 187 -16.26 19.30 -10.70
CA GLU A 187 -17.15 18.77 -9.66
C GLU A 187 -16.74 19.26 -8.26
N ASP A 188 -15.43 19.33 -7.97
CA ASP A 188 -14.93 19.95 -6.73
C ASP A 188 -15.31 21.45 -6.69
N VAL A 189 -15.17 22.18 -7.81
CA VAL A 189 -15.53 23.61 -7.89
C VAL A 189 -17.04 23.82 -7.73
N ALA A 190 -17.87 22.98 -8.35
CA ALA A 190 -19.33 23.02 -8.22
C ALA A 190 -19.82 22.79 -6.78
N GLY A 191 -19.04 22.09 -5.94
CA GLY A 191 -19.28 21.98 -4.49
C GLY A 191 -19.06 23.28 -3.69
N HIS A 192 -18.57 24.34 -4.32
CA HIS A 192 -18.35 25.67 -3.74
C HIS A 192 -19.31 26.71 -4.37
N ASP A 193 -20.61 26.40 -4.26
CA ASP A 193 -21.76 27.16 -4.78
C ASP A 193 -22.39 28.15 -3.76
N SER A 194 -21.73 28.38 -2.62
CA SER A 194 -22.36 29.02 -1.44
C SER A 194 -21.78 30.40 -1.11
N MET A 195 -22.58 31.28 -0.49
CA MET A 195 -22.17 32.64 -0.05
C MET A 195 -21.05 32.66 1.02
N LYS A 196 -20.62 31.50 1.52
CA LYS A 196 -19.49 31.35 2.46
C LYS A 196 -18.24 30.75 1.82
N SER A 197 -18.37 30.17 0.63
CA SER A 197 -17.29 29.55 -0.11
C SER A 197 -17.73 29.44 -1.57
N THR A 198 -17.22 30.38 -2.38
CA THR A 198 -17.69 30.65 -3.75
C THR A 198 -16.51 30.55 -4.71
N TYR A 199 -16.37 29.44 -5.42
CA TYR A 199 -15.25 29.23 -6.34
C TYR A 199 -15.72 29.32 -7.80
N VAL A 200 -14.80 29.69 -8.69
CA VAL A 200 -14.99 29.70 -10.15
C VAL A 200 -13.77 29.11 -10.84
N ALA A 201 -13.98 28.41 -11.95
CA ALA A 201 -12.92 28.01 -12.86
C ALA A 201 -12.77 29.05 -13.99
N LEU A 202 -11.53 29.36 -14.39
CA LEU A 202 -11.27 30.25 -15.54
C LEU A 202 -9.90 29.90 -16.14
N ARG A 203 -9.89 29.53 -17.43
CA ARG A 203 -8.71 29.18 -18.25
C ARG A 203 -7.74 28.24 -17.51
N GLY A 204 -8.29 27.14 -16.99
CA GLY A 204 -7.54 26.10 -16.28
C GLY A 204 -7.01 26.50 -14.90
N THR A 205 -7.52 27.56 -14.27
CA THR A 205 -7.19 27.96 -12.90
C THR A 205 -8.46 28.17 -12.07
N VAL A 206 -8.45 27.72 -10.82
CA VAL A 206 -9.54 27.94 -9.86
C VAL A 206 -9.26 29.15 -8.98
N TYR A 207 -10.29 29.98 -8.79
CA TYR A 207 -10.27 31.22 -8.03
C TYR A 207 -11.38 31.24 -6.97
N ASP A 208 -11.06 31.73 -5.78
CA ASP A 208 -12.01 31.91 -4.67
C ASP A 208 -12.50 33.36 -4.63
N ILE A 209 -13.73 33.54 -5.14
CA ILE A 209 -14.34 34.87 -5.26
C ILE A 209 -15.16 35.26 -4.03
N THR A 210 -15.15 34.48 -2.95
CA THR A 210 -15.96 34.73 -1.73
C THR A 210 -15.80 36.14 -1.17
N ASP A 211 -14.57 36.68 -1.17
CA ASP A 211 -14.26 38.08 -0.77
C ASP A 211 -14.14 39.05 -1.95
N PHE A 212 -14.07 38.54 -3.18
CA PHE A 212 -14.12 39.35 -4.39
C PHE A 212 -15.53 39.91 -4.59
N MET A 213 -16.58 39.07 -4.55
CA MET A 213 -17.98 39.47 -4.79
C MET A 213 -18.48 40.61 -3.90
N LYS A 214 -17.95 40.73 -2.67
CA LYS A 214 -18.31 41.75 -1.68
C LYS A 214 -17.87 43.17 -2.07
N GLN A 215 -16.99 43.28 -3.06
CA GLN A 215 -16.53 44.56 -3.63
C GLN A 215 -17.59 45.10 -4.61
N LYS A 216 -17.51 46.38 -5.00
CA LYS A 216 -18.42 46.90 -6.03
C LYS A 216 -17.98 46.38 -7.40
N HIS A 217 -18.87 45.66 -8.08
CA HIS A 217 -18.63 45.14 -9.42
C HIS A 217 -19.37 45.93 -10.49
N GLY A 218 -18.65 46.25 -11.57
CA GLY A 218 -19.17 46.98 -12.70
C GLY A 218 -19.39 48.48 -12.45
N THR A 219 -20.11 49.12 -13.36
CA THR A 219 -20.21 50.58 -13.50
C THR A 219 -21.56 51.12 -13.02
N SER A 220 -21.92 52.33 -13.43
CA SER A 220 -23.28 52.86 -13.32
C SER A 220 -24.23 52.36 -14.43
N ALA A 221 -23.69 51.83 -15.53
CA ALA A 221 -24.50 51.26 -16.63
C ALA A 221 -24.76 49.75 -16.40
N TYR A 222 -23.72 49.03 -15.96
CA TYR A 222 -23.78 47.60 -15.67
C TYR A 222 -23.23 47.34 -14.27
N THR A 223 -24.07 47.48 -13.25
CA THR A 223 -23.72 47.12 -11.86
C THR A 223 -24.11 45.66 -11.57
N SER A 224 -23.30 44.93 -10.81
CA SER A 224 -23.68 43.61 -10.30
C SER A 224 -23.82 43.61 -8.78
N THR A 225 -24.74 42.78 -8.26
CA THR A 225 -24.90 42.49 -6.82
C THR A 225 -24.14 41.22 -6.45
N VAL A 226 -23.95 41.00 -5.14
CA VAL A 226 -23.33 39.76 -4.61
C VAL A 226 -24.17 38.55 -5.03
N ASP A 227 -25.49 38.62 -4.85
CA ASP A 227 -26.42 37.53 -5.13
C ASP A 227 -26.47 37.16 -6.63
N LEU A 228 -26.27 38.12 -7.51
CA LEU A 228 -26.24 37.89 -8.96
C LEU A 228 -24.94 37.23 -9.41
N ILE A 229 -23.79 37.64 -8.84
CA ILE A 229 -22.51 36.95 -9.11
C ILE A 229 -22.56 35.51 -8.56
N GLN A 230 -23.20 35.33 -7.39
CA GLN A 230 -23.43 34.01 -6.82
C GLN A 230 -24.27 33.13 -7.75
N GLN A 231 -25.45 33.58 -8.18
CA GLN A 231 -26.40 32.76 -8.94
C GLN A 231 -25.90 32.40 -10.35
N SER A 232 -25.21 33.33 -11.03
CA SER A 232 -24.76 33.11 -12.40
C SER A 232 -23.42 32.39 -12.51
N TYR A 233 -22.52 32.54 -11.53
CA TYR A 233 -21.11 32.14 -11.68
C TYR A 233 -20.57 31.19 -10.61
N ALA A 234 -21.18 31.08 -9.42
CA ALA A 234 -20.66 30.20 -8.38
C ALA A 234 -20.66 28.74 -8.84
N GLY A 235 -19.54 28.04 -8.63
CA GLY A 235 -19.39 26.63 -9.00
C GLY A 235 -19.06 26.35 -10.47
N ASN A 236 -19.12 27.36 -11.35
CA ASN A 236 -19.02 27.17 -12.80
C ASN A 236 -17.65 27.55 -13.38
N ASP A 237 -17.33 27.06 -14.59
CA ASP A 237 -16.30 27.68 -15.43
C ASP A 237 -16.84 28.97 -16.07
N VAL A 238 -16.10 30.08 -15.92
CA VAL A 238 -16.50 31.42 -16.38
C VAL A 238 -15.68 31.95 -17.57
N ASN A 239 -15.08 31.06 -18.40
CA ASN A 239 -14.40 31.45 -19.65
C ASN A 239 -15.28 32.33 -20.54
N ALA A 240 -16.59 32.07 -20.51
CA ALA A 240 -17.63 32.77 -21.23
C ALA A 240 -17.74 34.27 -20.92
N SER A 241 -17.51 34.66 -19.66
CA SER A 241 -17.56 36.06 -19.22
C SER A 241 -16.26 36.82 -19.49
N PHE A 242 -15.16 36.09 -19.77
CA PHE A 242 -13.82 36.63 -20.08
C PHE A 242 -13.28 36.14 -21.44
N PRO A 243 -13.97 36.47 -22.55
CA PRO A 243 -13.46 36.19 -23.89
C PRO A 243 -12.26 37.08 -24.22
N ILE A 244 -11.25 36.52 -24.89
CA ILE A 244 -10.05 37.26 -25.33
C ILE A 244 -10.17 37.50 -26.83
N PRO A 245 -9.93 38.73 -27.35
CA PRO A 245 -9.93 38.98 -28.79
C PRO A 245 -8.86 38.13 -29.47
N VAL A 246 -9.19 37.51 -30.61
CA VAL A 246 -8.30 36.58 -31.31
C VAL A 246 -6.99 37.27 -31.71
N ARG A 247 -7.04 38.56 -32.10
CA ARG A 247 -5.85 39.38 -32.39
C ARG A 247 -4.93 39.58 -31.18
N VAL A 248 -5.44 39.54 -29.95
CA VAL A 248 -4.66 39.66 -28.70
C VAL A 248 -4.06 38.31 -28.30
N ALA A 249 -4.83 37.23 -28.44
CA ALA A 249 -4.36 35.88 -28.13
C ALA A 249 -3.38 35.31 -29.18
N CYS A 250 -3.58 35.67 -30.45
CA CYS A 250 -2.93 35.10 -31.62
C CYS A 250 -2.35 36.18 -32.58
N PRO A 251 -1.52 37.13 -32.11
CA PRO A 251 -1.05 38.28 -32.90
C PRO A 251 -0.13 37.91 -34.08
N GLN A 252 0.31 36.65 -34.16
CA GLN A 252 1.10 36.11 -35.28
C GLN A 252 0.22 35.65 -36.47
N PHE A 253 -1.08 35.45 -36.26
CA PHE A 253 -2.01 34.94 -37.27
C PHE A 253 -3.10 35.93 -37.66
N VAL A 254 -3.43 36.90 -36.79
CA VAL A 254 -4.45 37.94 -37.04
C VAL A 254 -3.83 39.31 -36.86
N THR A 255 -3.82 40.11 -37.94
CA THR A 255 -3.23 41.46 -37.94
C THR A 255 -4.30 42.55 -37.74
N GLN A 256 -3.86 43.82 -37.67
CA GLN A 256 -4.76 44.97 -37.66
C GLN A 256 -5.62 45.10 -38.93
N LYS A 257 -5.22 44.48 -40.04
CA LYS A 257 -6.02 44.46 -41.28
C LYS A 257 -7.22 43.52 -41.16
N ASP A 258 -7.06 42.44 -40.40
CA ASP A 258 -8.01 41.32 -40.34
C ASP A 258 -8.98 41.47 -39.16
N ASP A 259 -8.53 42.13 -38.09
CA ASP A 259 -9.37 42.62 -36.99
C ASP A 259 -8.89 44.02 -36.52
N PRO A 260 -9.36 45.11 -37.15
CA PRO A 260 -8.94 46.47 -36.79
C PRO A 260 -9.43 46.90 -35.40
N ASN A 261 -10.61 46.40 -34.99
CA ASN A 261 -11.38 46.92 -33.85
C ASN A 261 -11.43 45.96 -32.64
N TYR A 262 -10.69 44.85 -32.67
CA TYR A 262 -10.70 43.80 -31.66
C TYR A 262 -12.08 43.14 -31.44
N LEU A 263 -12.82 42.98 -32.54
CA LEU A 263 -14.17 42.40 -32.57
C LEU A 263 -14.17 40.93 -33.03
N PHE A 264 -13.01 40.33 -33.28
CA PHE A 264 -12.90 38.92 -33.62
C PHE A 264 -12.77 38.06 -32.36
N PHE A 265 -13.82 37.27 -32.09
CA PHE A 265 -13.88 36.29 -31.01
C PHE A 265 -14.35 34.93 -31.56
N TYR A 266 -13.97 33.83 -30.90
CA TYR A 266 -14.61 32.52 -31.10
C TYR A 266 -15.95 32.46 -30.32
N PRO A 267 -16.92 31.63 -30.76
CA PRO A 267 -18.19 31.46 -30.05
C PRO A 267 -17.96 30.88 -28.65
N VAL A 268 -18.89 31.16 -27.75
CA VAL A 268 -18.79 30.82 -26.32
C VAL A 268 -19.52 29.51 -25.98
N SER A 269 -20.44 29.07 -26.83
CA SER A 269 -21.15 27.79 -26.71
C SER A 269 -20.16 26.62 -26.64
N GLY A 270 -20.18 25.85 -25.54
CA GLY A 270 -19.28 24.71 -25.33
C GLY A 270 -17.88 25.07 -24.82
N ALA A 271 -17.64 26.32 -24.41
CA ALA A 271 -16.37 26.78 -23.82
C ALA A 271 -16.41 26.92 -22.28
N SER A 272 -17.58 26.74 -21.67
CA SER A 272 -17.94 27.07 -20.28
C SER A 272 -19.31 26.47 -19.95
N ASP A 273 -19.57 26.21 -18.67
CA ASP A 273 -20.82 25.61 -18.17
C ASP A 273 -21.89 26.65 -17.77
N VAL A 274 -21.57 27.95 -17.80
CA VAL A 274 -22.51 29.04 -17.51
C VAL A 274 -23.52 29.19 -18.64
N ASP A 275 -24.79 29.46 -18.29
CA ASP A 275 -25.83 29.73 -19.30
C ASP A 275 -25.41 30.89 -20.22
N PRO A 276 -25.54 30.75 -21.56
CA PRO A 276 -25.12 31.79 -22.50
C PRO A 276 -25.71 33.17 -22.24
N ASN A 277 -26.90 33.30 -21.66
CA ASN A 277 -27.53 34.59 -21.35
C ASN A 277 -26.83 35.28 -20.17
N ASP A 278 -26.54 34.54 -19.10
CA ASP A 278 -25.81 35.02 -17.93
C ASP A 278 -24.35 35.34 -18.27
N ALA A 279 -23.73 34.52 -19.11
CA ALA A 279 -22.44 34.86 -19.70
C ALA A 279 -22.49 36.15 -20.54
N ASN A 280 -23.52 36.32 -21.39
CA ASN A 280 -23.72 37.52 -22.21
C ASN A 280 -23.97 38.79 -21.36
N MET A 281 -24.54 38.66 -20.16
CA MET A 281 -24.88 39.78 -19.29
C MET A 281 -23.65 40.54 -18.80
N PHE A 282 -22.59 39.85 -18.35
CA PHE A 282 -21.34 40.47 -17.87
C PHE A 282 -20.10 40.07 -18.70
N GLN A 283 -20.19 40.21 -20.03
CA GLN A 283 -19.04 40.03 -20.92
C GLN A 283 -18.00 41.14 -20.77
N HIS A 284 -16.76 40.76 -20.46
CA HIS A 284 -15.63 41.68 -20.35
C HIS A 284 -14.95 41.92 -21.72
N THR A 285 -15.75 42.25 -22.74
CA THR A 285 -15.28 42.56 -24.10
C THR A 285 -14.97 44.05 -24.31
N MET A 286 -14.06 44.35 -25.22
CA MET A 286 -13.70 45.73 -25.58
C MET A 286 -14.94 46.53 -26.04
N ASN A 287 -15.10 47.75 -25.54
CA ASN A 287 -16.23 48.66 -25.81
C ASN A 287 -17.62 48.13 -25.38
N ARG A 288 -17.73 47.08 -24.55
CA ARG A 288 -19.03 46.62 -24.02
C ARG A 288 -19.72 47.68 -23.17
N ASP A 289 -18.92 48.42 -22.41
CA ASP A 289 -19.37 49.52 -21.57
C ASP A 289 -18.48 50.75 -21.83
N PRO A 290 -19.01 51.81 -22.48
CA PRO A 290 -18.27 53.03 -22.78
C PRO A 290 -18.03 53.92 -21.54
N THR A 291 -18.35 53.44 -20.33
CA THR A 291 -18.07 54.13 -19.06
C THR A 291 -16.88 53.54 -18.28
N SER A 292 -16.36 52.37 -18.69
CA SER A 292 -15.15 51.75 -18.10
C SER A 292 -13.92 51.95 -18.99
N LYS A 293 -12.90 52.62 -18.45
CA LYS A 293 -11.60 52.83 -19.11
C LYS A 293 -10.75 51.56 -19.16
N GLU A 294 -11.09 50.57 -18.36
CA GLU A 294 -10.48 49.25 -18.36
C GLU A 294 -11.00 48.42 -19.55
N LEU A 295 -12.31 48.49 -19.84
CA LEU A 295 -12.96 47.84 -20.99
C LEU A 295 -12.75 48.58 -22.32
N GLU A 296 -12.07 49.73 -22.33
CA GLU A 296 -11.50 50.32 -23.54
C GLU A 296 -10.19 49.63 -23.98
N ASP A 297 -9.50 48.87 -23.11
CA ASP A 297 -8.24 48.20 -23.46
C ASP A 297 -8.49 46.78 -24.01
N PRO A 298 -8.09 46.45 -25.25
CA PRO A 298 -8.23 45.09 -25.79
C PRO A 298 -7.45 44.03 -24.99
N ASN A 299 -6.47 44.44 -24.18
CA ASN A 299 -5.70 43.57 -23.28
C ASN A 299 -6.34 43.46 -21.88
N PHE A 300 -7.62 43.86 -21.70
CA PHE A 300 -8.32 43.88 -20.41
C PHE A 300 -8.02 42.67 -19.53
N PHE A 301 -8.15 41.46 -20.09
CA PHE A 301 -7.91 40.22 -19.39
C PHE A 301 -6.49 40.12 -18.81
N ALA A 302 -5.46 40.37 -19.61
CA ALA A 302 -4.06 40.24 -19.19
C ALA A 302 -3.61 41.37 -18.24
N LYS A 303 -4.16 42.58 -18.42
CA LYS A 303 -3.70 43.82 -17.77
C LYS A 303 -4.46 44.18 -16.49
N TYR A 304 -5.75 43.85 -16.40
CA TYR A 304 -6.62 44.23 -15.26
C TYR A 304 -7.23 43.01 -14.56
N ALA A 305 -7.84 42.08 -15.30
CA ALA A 305 -8.50 40.91 -14.70
C ALA A 305 -7.49 39.95 -14.06
N LEU A 306 -6.50 39.47 -14.83
CA LEU A 306 -5.54 38.47 -14.38
C LEU A 306 -4.69 38.92 -13.17
N PRO A 307 -4.19 40.17 -13.07
CA PRO A 307 -3.49 40.64 -11.86
C PRO A 307 -4.39 40.76 -10.63
N THR A 308 -5.70 40.95 -10.82
CA THR A 308 -6.69 40.98 -9.74
C THR A 308 -7.02 39.56 -9.28
N LEU A 309 -7.39 38.69 -10.21
CA LEU A 309 -7.71 37.28 -9.97
C LEU A 309 -6.54 36.49 -9.38
N LYS A 310 -5.28 36.81 -9.75
CA LYS A 310 -4.08 36.20 -9.14
C LYS A 310 -4.03 36.29 -7.60
N LYS A 311 -4.70 37.28 -6.99
CA LYS A 311 -4.80 37.40 -5.52
C LYS A 311 -5.73 36.35 -4.88
N PHE A 312 -6.61 35.76 -5.69
CA PHE A 312 -7.67 34.84 -5.29
C PHE A 312 -7.43 33.39 -5.77
N LYS A 313 -6.29 33.10 -6.43
CA LYS A 313 -5.98 31.76 -6.98
C LYS A 313 -5.90 30.70 -5.88
N LYS A 314 -6.61 29.58 -6.07
CA LYS A 314 -6.51 28.37 -5.22
C LYS A 314 -5.68 27.26 -5.84
N GLY A 315 -5.78 27.05 -7.15
CA GLY A 315 -5.18 25.88 -7.79
C GLY A 315 -5.31 25.85 -9.31
N GLY A 316 -4.87 24.74 -9.92
CA GLY A 316 -5.20 24.40 -11.31
C GLY A 316 -6.54 23.67 -11.41
N VAL A 317 -7.18 23.71 -12.58
CA VAL A 317 -8.26 22.77 -12.94
C VAL A 317 -7.61 21.51 -13.50
N VAL A 318 -8.07 20.33 -13.08
CA VAL A 318 -7.63 19.05 -13.63
C VAL A 318 -8.77 18.19 -14.15
N TRP A 319 -8.47 17.40 -15.18
CA TRP A 319 -9.41 16.59 -15.94
C TRP A 319 -8.98 15.11 -15.96
N SER A 320 -9.90 14.19 -15.71
CA SER A 320 -9.63 12.75 -15.83
C SER A 320 -9.31 12.37 -17.28
N PHE A 321 -8.19 11.70 -17.53
CA PHE A 321 -7.80 11.29 -18.87
C PHE A 321 -8.86 10.39 -19.55
N ASP A 322 -9.50 9.51 -18.78
CA ASP A 322 -10.55 8.62 -19.30
C ASP A 322 -11.79 9.40 -19.75
N TRP A 323 -12.12 10.50 -19.05
CA TRP A 323 -13.19 11.42 -19.44
C TRP A 323 -12.83 12.22 -20.69
N ILE A 324 -11.59 12.73 -20.81
CA ILE A 324 -11.13 13.42 -22.02
C ILE A 324 -11.18 12.47 -23.23
N ASN A 325 -10.77 11.21 -23.02
CA ASN A 325 -10.73 10.18 -24.04
C ASN A 325 -12.14 9.70 -24.46
N SER A 326 -13.13 9.65 -23.56
CA SER A 326 -14.54 9.36 -23.94
C SER A 326 -15.24 10.55 -24.59
N MET A 327 -15.02 11.77 -24.10
CA MET A 327 -15.46 13.00 -24.77
C MET A 327 -14.93 13.07 -26.21
N TYR A 328 -13.68 12.69 -26.43
CA TYR A 328 -13.11 12.61 -27.76
C TYR A 328 -13.71 11.46 -28.60
N LYS A 329 -13.64 10.22 -28.12
CA LYS A 329 -13.97 9.02 -28.93
C LYS A 329 -15.47 8.81 -29.10
N ASP A 330 -16.20 8.83 -27.99
CA ASP A 330 -17.59 8.40 -27.93
C ASP A 330 -18.53 9.56 -28.28
N GLN A 331 -18.15 10.79 -27.91
CA GLN A 331 -18.92 12.01 -28.23
C GLN A 331 -18.36 12.83 -29.41
N SER A 332 -17.27 12.40 -30.04
CA SER A 332 -16.63 13.07 -31.18
C SER A 332 -16.27 14.55 -30.91
N LYS A 333 -15.90 14.90 -29.67
CA LYS A 333 -15.56 16.28 -29.28
C LYS A 333 -14.09 16.60 -29.49
N TYR A 334 -13.78 17.87 -29.75
CA TYR A 334 -12.42 18.33 -30.03
C TYR A 334 -11.59 18.62 -28.76
N TRP A 335 -11.64 17.69 -27.81
CA TRP A 335 -10.79 17.71 -26.61
C TRP A 335 -9.47 16.99 -26.89
N ARG A 336 -8.35 17.60 -26.51
CA ARG A 336 -6.99 17.08 -26.76
C ARG A 336 -6.03 17.36 -25.62
N VAL A 337 -5.04 16.48 -25.49
CA VAL A 337 -3.92 16.62 -24.55
C VAL A 337 -2.62 16.77 -25.31
N ILE A 338 -1.81 17.76 -24.93
CA ILE A 338 -0.41 17.91 -25.34
C ILE A 338 0.43 18.20 -24.11
N ASN A 339 1.47 17.41 -23.84
CA ASN A 339 2.37 17.57 -22.69
C ASN A 339 1.64 17.66 -21.32
N LYS A 340 0.57 16.87 -21.15
CA LYS A 340 -0.42 16.89 -20.05
C LYS A 340 -1.35 18.11 -19.99
N GLU A 341 -1.12 19.15 -20.78
CA GLU A 341 -2.03 20.29 -20.85
C GLU A 341 -3.26 19.92 -21.69
N VAL A 342 -4.46 20.31 -21.23
CA VAL A 342 -5.76 19.99 -21.85
C VAL A 342 -6.30 21.19 -22.61
N PHE A 343 -6.72 20.94 -23.84
CA PHE A 343 -7.27 21.93 -24.76
C PHE A 343 -8.66 21.51 -25.25
N ASN A 344 -9.63 22.41 -25.09
CA ASN A 344 -10.97 22.28 -25.66
C ASN A 344 -11.05 23.12 -26.94
N LEU A 345 -10.83 22.48 -28.09
CA LEU A 345 -10.93 23.13 -29.39
C LEU A 345 -12.37 23.07 -29.97
N GLN A 346 -13.39 22.68 -29.20
CA GLN A 346 -14.78 22.67 -29.68
C GLN A 346 -15.20 24.04 -30.25
N PRO A 347 -14.91 25.19 -29.59
CA PRO A 347 -15.22 26.51 -30.15
C PRO A 347 -14.47 26.83 -31.44
N TYR A 348 -13.28 26.26 -31.64
CA TYR A 348 -12.50 26.45 -32.87
C TYR A 348 -13.17 25.73 -34.04
N PHE A 349 -13.43 24.44 -33.89
CA PHE A 349 -13.98 23.61 -34.96
C PHE A 349 -15.44 23.95 -35.27
N ASP A 350 -16.28 24.23 -34.27
CA ASP A 350 -17.66 24.67 -34.50
C ASP A 350 -17.72 25.98 -35.32
N ALA A 351 -16.80 26.91 -35.04
CA ALA A 351 -16.68 28.15 -35.80
C ALA A 351 -16.06 27.94 -37.19
N ALA A 352 -15.09 27.03 -37.32
CA ALA A 352 -14.45 26.70 -38.59
C ALA A 352 -15.36 25.93 -39.56
N SER A 353 -16.22 25.03 -39.05
CA SER A 353 -17.19 24.27 -39.84
C SER A 353 -18.51 25.03 -40.09
N SER A 354 -18.76 26.13 -39.37
CA SER A 354 -19.96 26.94 -39.55
C SER A 354 -20.12 27.44 -40.99
N GLY A 355 -21.34 27.35 -41.54
CA GLY A 355 -21.68 27.92 -42.84
C GLY A 355 -21.55 29.45 -42.91
N LEU A 356 -21.29 30.12 -41.79
CA LEU A 356 -20.97 31.55 -41.71
C LEU A 356 -19.46 31.87 -41.79
N ASN A 357 -18.58 30.86 -41.87
CA ASN A 357 -17.12 31.00 -41.98
C ASN A 357 -16.67 31.40 -43.40
N VAL A 358 -17.20 32.51 -43.90
CA VAL A 358 -16.84 33.06 -45.22
C VAL A 358 -15.33 33.38 -45.25
N ASN A 359 -14.67 33.04 -46.36
CA ASN A 359 -13.22 33.19 -46.56
C ASN A 359 -12.33 32.46 -45.54
N LYS A 360 -12.85 31.45 -44.82
CA LYS A 360 -12.12 30.70 -43.78
C LYS A 360 -11.56 31.57 -42.65
N LYS A 361 -12.24 32.68 -42.29
CA LYS A 361 -11.80 33.60 -41.22
C LYS A 361 -11.40 32.90 -39.91
N TYR A 362 -12.11 31.83 -39.54
CA TYR A 362 -11.87 31.11 -38.28
C TYR A 362 -10.72 30.07 -38.35
N ASN A 363 -10.17 29.77 -39.53
CA ASN A 363 -9.06 28.82 -39.70
C ASN A 363 -7.69 29.51 -39.58
N ILE A 364 -7.32 29.90 -38.36
CA ILE A 364 -6.09 30.65 -38.08
C ILE A 364 -4.89 29.78 -37.70
N LEU A 365 -5.10 28.50 -37.38
CA LEU A 365 -4.04 27.56 -37.01
C LEU A 365 -3.42 26.90 -38.25
N ASP A 366 -2.20 26.38 -38.13
CA ASP A 366 -1.58 25.64 -39.23
C ASP A 366 -2.40 24.38 -39.57
N SER A 367 -2.69 24.16 -40.86
CA SER A 367 -3.44 23.00 -41.36
C SER A 367 -2.88 21.61 -40.94
N ARG A 368 -1.62 21.53 -40.50
CA ARG A 368 -1.01 20.33 -39.89
C ARG A 368 -1.45 20.13 -38.45
N LEU A 369 -1.64 21.23 -37.70
CA LEU A 369 -2.23 21.20 -36.36
C LEU A 369 -3.71 20.82 -36.44
N GLU A 370 -4.46 21.44 -37.37
CA GLU A 370 -5.88 21.10 -37.58
C GLU A 370 -6.07 19.59 -37.81
N LYS A 371 -5.20 18.94 -38.58
CA LYS A 371 -5.25 17.48 -38.87
C LYS A 371 -4.88 16.55 -37.72
N ILE A 372 -4.23 17.02 -36.65
CA ILE A 372 -4.02 16.20 -35.43
C ILE A 372 -5.09 16.50 -34.38
N MET A 373 -5.65 17.71 -34.42
CA MET A 373 -6.76 18.15 -33.58
C MET A 373 -8.13 17.66 -34.09
N ASP A 374 -8.25 17.32 -35.37
CA ASP A 374 -9.37 16.59 -35.96
C ASP A 374 -8.89 15.31 -36.65
N GLN A 375 -9.06 14.18 -35.94
CA GLN A 375 -8.86 12.82 -36.42
C GLN A 375 -10.17 11.99 -36.28
N GLY A 376 -11.34 12.63 -36.17
CA GLY A 376 -12.65 11.96 -36.18
C GLY A 376 -12.86 10.83 -35.15
N GLY A 377 -12.30 10.94 -33.94
CA GLY A 377 -12.42 9.93 -32.88
C GLY A 377 -11.35 8.83 -32.90
N TYR A 378 -10.44 8.84 -33.90
CA TYR A 378 -9.38 7.84 -34.03
C TYR A 378 -8.24 8.03 -33.00
N GLY A 379 -7.52 6.94 -32.69
CA GLY A 379 -6.28 7.00 -31.91
C GLY A 379 -6.47 7.21 -30.41
N SER A 380 -6.06 8.37 -29.89
CA SER A 380 -6.07 8.76 -28.47
C SER A 380 -6.32 10.26 -28.36
N ALA A 381 -6.86 10.73 -27.23
CA ALA A 381 -6.96 12.17 -26.98
C ALA A 381 -5.58 12.82 -26.69
N ASP A 382 -4.58 12.03 -26.27
CA ASP A 382 -3.18 12.46 -26.20
C ASP A 382 -2.54 12.44 -27.60
N VAL A 383 -2.31 13.64 -28.12
CA VAL A 383 -1.65 13.90 -29.41
C VAL A 383 -0.25 14.50 -29.22
N THR A 384 0.35 14.39 -28.03
CA THR A 384 1.70 14.90 -27.73
C THR A 384 2.75 14.37 -28.72
N LYS A 385 2.67 13.08 -29.07
CA LYS A 385 3.59 12.43 -30.03
C LYS A 385 3.42 12.98 -31.46
N ASP A 386 2.19 13.21 -31.87
CA ASP A 386 1.89 13.76 -33.20
C ASP A 386 2.37 15.22 -33.28
N TRP A 387 2.11 16.00 -32.22
CA TRP A 387 2.59 17.38 -32.03
C TRP A 387 4.12 17.49 -32.01
N ASP A 388 4.83 16.54 -31.40
CA ASP A 388 6.30 16.45 -31.44
C ASP A 388 6.84 16.01 -32.80
N GLY A 389 6.06 15.24 -33.56
CA GLY A 389 6.36 14.86 -34.94
C GLY A 389 6.17 15.97 -35.98
N LEU A 390 5.54 17.10 -35.63
CA LEU A 390 5.31 18.19 -36.57
C LEU A 390 6.60 18.95 -36.92
N THR A 391 7.03 18.81 -38.17
CA THR A 391 8.21 19.50 -38.73
C THR A 391 7.92 20.99 -38.99
N TRP A 392 7.96 21.77 -37.91
CA TRP A 392 7.88 23.23 -37.90
C TRP A 392 9.25 23.86 -37.60
N ASP A 393 9.43 25.11 -38.02
CA ASP A 393 10.41 25.99 -37.40
C ASP A 393 9.96 26.37 -35.96
N PRO A 394 10.88 26.79 -35.07
CA PRO A 394 10.54 27.12 -33.69
C PRO A 394 9.53 28.27 -33.54
N ALA A 395 9.49 29.23 -34.47
CA ALA A 395 8.60 30.38 -34.37
C ALA A 395 7.16 30.02 -34.72
N THR A 396 6.93 29.27 -35.80
CA THR A 396 5.60 28.72 -36.15
C THR A 396 5.09 27.77 -35.06
N ARG A 397 5.96 26.93 -34.49
CA ARG A 397 5.58 26.04 -33.38
C ARG A 397 5.14 26.84 -32.15
N GLN A 398 5.93 27.85 -31.75
CA GLN A 398 5.60 28.70 -30.61
C GLN A 398 4.36 29.57 -30.86
N ALA A 399 4.14 30.06 -32.09
CA ALA A 399 2.97 30.85 -32.46
C ALA A 399 1.67 30.04 -32.34
N ASN A 400 1.64 28.82 -32.91
CA ASN A 400 0.51 27.90 -32.78
C ASN A 400 0.25 27.56 -31.31
N TYR A 401 1.29 27.20 -30.55
CA TYR A 401 1.19 26.88 -29.14
C TYR A 401 0.63 28.04 -28.30
N ASN A 402 1.18 29.25 -28.45
CA ASN A 402 0.73 30.43 -27.71
C ASN A 402 -0.73 30.78 -28.02
N CYS A 403 -1.12 30.73 -29.31
CA CYS A 403 -2.50 30.98 -29.73
C CYS A 403 -3.48 29.99 -29.07
N MET A 404 -3.14 28.70 -29.13
CA MET A 404 -3.93 27.62 -28.52
C MET A 404 -3.98 27.71 -27.00
N LYS A 405 -2.86 27.99 -26.33
CA LYS A 405 -2.77 28.18 -24.86
C LYS A 405 -3.56 29.39 -24.38
N ASN A 406 -3.58 30.48 -25.14
CA ASN A 406 -4.32 31.69 -24.77
C ASN A 406 -5.85 31.51 -24.93
N LEU A 407 -6.31 30.83 -26.00
CA LEU A 407 -7.74 30.70 -26.32
C LEU A 407 -8.42 29.47 -25.71
N PHE A 408 -7.81 28.28 -25.84
CA PHE A 408 -8.48 26.98 -25.73
C PHE A 408 -8.01 26.10 -24.57
N TYR A 409 -7.04 26.56 -23.77
CA TYR A 409 -6.55 25.85 -22.58
C TYR A 409 -7.57 25.85 -21.45
N VAL A 410 -7.87 24.66 -20.91
CA VAL A 410 -8.94 24.44 -19.90
C VAL A 410 -8.47 23.75 -18.63
N GLY A 411 -7.19 23.33 -18.53
CA GLY A 411 -6.63 22.69 -17.34
C GLY A 411 -5.55 21.67 -17.70
N ASP A 412 -5.13 20.89 -16.71
CA ASP A 412 -4.12 19.83 -16.87
C ASP A 412 -4.77 18.43 -16.70
N VAL A 413 -4.07 17.35 -17.08
CA VAL A 413 -4.54 15.97 -16.84
C VAL A 413 -4.35 15.58 -15.37
N ASP A 414 -5.35 14.94 -14.78
CA ASP A 414 -5.33 14.51 -13.38
C ASP A 414 -4.39 13.30 -13.14
N ASP A 415 -3.16 13.58 -12.70
CA ASP A 415 -2.18 12.57 -12.31
C ASP A 415 -2.52 11.83 -10.98
N ARG A 416 -3.54 12.24 -10.21
CA ARG A 416 -3.85 11.64 -8.88
C ARG A 416 -4.22 10.16 -8.98
N GLN A 417 -4.87 9.75 -10.08
CA GLN A 417 -5.19 8.35 -10.39
C GLN A 417 -4.11 7.65 -11.23
N SER A 418 -2.95 8.29 -11.47
CA SER A 418 -1.86 7.66 -12.21
C SER A 418 -1.29 6.47 -11.45
N VAL A 419 -0.74 5.51 -12.20
CA VAL A 419 -0.02 4.34 -11.65
C VAL A 419 1.11 4.76 -10.70
N ARG A 420 1.70 5.96 -10.87
CA ARG A 420 2.76 6.49 -9.99
C ARG A 420 2.24 6.85 -8.60
N CYS A 421 1.10 7.54 -8.53
CA CYS A 421 0.45 7.88 -7.26
C CYS A 421 -0.16 6.65 -6.58
N LEU A 422 -0.83 5.78 -7.35
CA LEU A 422 -1.45 4.56 -6.83
C LEU A 422 -0.46 3.47 -6.43
N PHE A 423 0.79 3.48 -6.94
CA PHE A 423 1.81 2.47 -6.63
C PHE A 423 1.99 2.26 -5.12
N THR A 424 2.11 3.33 -4.33
CA THR A 424 2.32 3.24 -2.88
C THR A 424 1.12 2.56 -2.20
N ASN A 425 -0.10 2.85 -2.63
CA ASN A 425 -1.32 2.24 -2.09
C ASN A 425 -1.40 0.73 -2.41
N TYR A 426 -1.11 0.35 -3.66
CA TYR A 426 -1.07 -1.07 -4.06
C TYR A 426 0.09 -1.85 -3.42
N MET A 427 1.24 -1.21 -3.21
CA MET A 427 2.38 -1.79 -2.48
C MET A 427 2.02 -2.07 -1.01
N LEU A 428 1.36 -1.11 -0.33
CA LEU A 428 0.88 -1.30 1.05
C LEU A 428 -0.18 -2.41 1.14
N LEU A 429 -1.11 -2.46 0.17
CA LEU A 429 -2.08 -3.55 0.06
C LEU A 429 -1.39 -4.91 -0.15
N ALA A 430 -0.39 -5.00 -1.03
CA ALA A 430 0.36 -6.24 -1.27
C ALA A 430 1.08 -6.73 0.00
N PHE A 431 1.68 -5.84 0.79
CA PHE A 431 2.27 -6.21 2.09
C PHE A 431 1.20 -6.65 3.10
N ALA A 432 0.04 -6.01 3.15
CA ALA A 432 -1.08 -6.44 4.00
C ALA A 432 -1.61 -7.83 3.61
N CYS A 433 -1.76 -8.10 2.31
CA CYS A 433 -2.13 -9.42 1.79
C CYS A 433 -1.07 -10.49 2.12
N LEU A 434 0.23 -10.17 2.02
CA LEU A 434 1.30 -11.09 2.39
C LEU A 434 1.31 -11.40 3.89
N LEU A 435 1.07 -10.40 4.75
CA LEU A 435 0.94 -10.63 6.20
C LEU A 435 -0.29 -11.49 6.53
N MET A 436 -1.44 -11.22 5.90
CA MET A 436 -2.64 -12.06 6.00
C MET A 436 -2.37 -13.50 5.56
N LEU A 437 -1.65 -13.71 4.45
CA LEU A 437 -1.26 -15.03 3.96
C LEU A 437 -0.37 -15.77 4.97
N VAL A 438 0.65 -15.10 5.53
CA VAL A 438 1.55 -15.71 6.53
C VAL A 438 0.80 -16.03 7.83
N VAL A 439 -0.15 -15.20 8.25
CA VAL A 439 -1.02 -15.49 9.41
C VAL A 439 -1.94 -16.67 9.12
N LEU A 440 -2.56 -16.73 7.94
CA LEU A 440 -3.40 -17.84 7.51
C LEU A 440 -2.63 -19.17 7.43
N VAL A 441 -1.42 -19.17 6.84
CA VAL A 441 -0.55 -20.36 6.80
C VAL A 441 -0.15 -20.81 8.21
N LYS A 442 0.18 -19.87 9.11
CA LYS A 442 0.46 -20.20 10.53
C LYS A 442 -0.77 -20.75 11.26
N PHE A 443 -1.96 -20.21 10.99
CA PHE A 443 -3.22 -20.69 11.56
C PHE A 443 -3.57 -22.10 11.06
N LEU A 444 -3.47 -22.36 9.76
CA LEU A 444 -3.67 -23.69 9.17
C LEU A 444 -2.62 -24.70 9.66
N ALA A 445 -1.37 -24.27 9.85
CA ALA A 445 -0.33 -25.11 10.47
C ALA A 445 -0.62 -25.39 11.96
N ALA A 446 -1.17 -24.43 12.71
CA ALA A 446 -1.61 -24.63 14.09
C ALA A 446 -2.87 -25.52 14.21
N LEU A 447 -3.71 -25.55 13.16
CA LEU A 447 -4.83 -26.49 13.02
C LEU A 447 -4.38 -27.90 12.59
N GLN A 448 -3.09 -28.14 12.32
CA GLN A 448 -2.58 -29.51 12.31
C GLN A 448 -2.63 -30.05 13.74
N PHE A 449 -3.69 -30.80 14.05
CA PHE A 449 -3.76 -31.73 15.17
C PHE A 449 -2.78 -32.88 14.94
N GLY A 450 -1.49 -32.55 14.97
CA GLY A 450 -0.39 -33.50 14.80
C GLY A 450 -0.53 -34.60 15.83
N ASN A 451 -0.69 -35.83 15.35
CA ASN A 451 -0.80 -37.02 16.18
C ASN A 451 0.34 -37.02 17.20
N LYS A 452 0.03 -37.15 18.50
CA LYS A 452 0.98 -36.86 19.59
C LYS A 452 2.31 -37.57 19.33
N ARG A 453 3.34 -36.82 18.91
CA ARG A 453 4.71 -37.33 18.84
C ARG A 453 5.08 -37.72 20.27
N ARG A 454 5.08 -39.04 20.56
CA ARG A 454 5.71 -39.54 21.77
C ARG A 454 7.13 -38.95 21.79
N PRO A 455 7.58 -38.34 22.90
CA PRO A 455 8.96 -37.88 22.96
C PRO A 455 9.87 -39.07 22.66
N VAL A 456 10.94 -38.84 21.90
CA VAL A 456 11.93 -39.91 21.64
C VAL A 456 12.36 -40.45 23.02
N PRO A 457 12.22 -41.76 23.28
CA PRO A 457 12.49 -42.31 24.61
C PRO A 457 13.91 -41.92 25.02
N PRO A 458 14.09 -41.22 26.15
CA PRO A 458 15.34 -40.56 26.44
C PRO A 458 16.41 -41.61 26.67
N SER A 459 17.42 -41.64 25.79
CA SER A 459 18.59 -42.54 25.86
C SER A 459 19.54 -42.23 27.03
N LYS A 460 19.07 -41.54 28.06
CA LYS A 460 19.80 -41.23 29.29
C LYS A 460 19.62 -42.38 30.28
N PHE A 461 20.66 -42.64 31.07
CA PHE A 461 20.55 -43.52 32.23
C PHE A 461 19.67 -42.86 33.31
N VAL A 462 18.79 -43.64 33.93
CA VAL A 462 17.84 -43.20 34.95
C VAL A 462 17.92 -44.12 36.16
N ILE A 463 18.02 -43.53 37.34
CA ILE A 463 17.95 -44.24 38.62
C ILE A 463 16.59 -43.95 39.25
N CYS A 464 15.76 -45.00 39.39
CA CYS A 464 14.49 -44.97 40.09
C CYS A 464 14.73 -45.34 41.56
N GLN A 465 15.04 -44.34 42.38
CA GLN A 465 15.23 -44.51 43.83
C GLN A 465 13.88 -44.75 44.52
N VAL A 466 13.78 -45.81 45.33
CA VAL A 466 12.55 -46.21 46.03
C VAL A 466 12.85 -46.31 47.53
N PRO A 467 12.59 -45.25 48.31
CA PRO A 467 12.70 -45.32 49.77
C PRO A 467 11.42 -45.96 50.35
N CYS A 468 11.57 -47.02 51.14
CA CYS A 468 10.47 -47.82 51.67
C CYS A 468 10.44 -47.74 53.20
N TYR A 469 9.32 -47.30 53.78
CA TYR A 469 9.19 -47.02 55.23
C TYR A 469 8.05 -47.82 55.86
N THR A 470 8.36 -48.99 56.46
CA THR A 470 7.36 -49.92 57.03
C THR A 470 6.19 -50.29 56.10
N GLU A 471 6.40 -50.20 54.78
CA GLU A 471 5.36 -50.41 53.77
C GLU A 471 4.85 -51.86 53.71
N ASP A 472 3.61 -52.02 53.27
CA ASP A 472 2.94 -53.31 53.10
C ASP A 472 3.32 -54.01 51.78
N ASP A 473 3.04 -55.31 51.72
CA ASP A 473 3.35 -56.16 50.56
C ASP A 473 2.68 -55.66 49.27
N GLU A 474 1.39 -55.28 49.32
CA GLU A 474 0.64 -54.85 48.15
C GLU A 474 1.14 -53.50 47.60
N SER A 475 1.46 -52.54 48.46
CA SER A 475 1.98 -51.23 48.04
C SER A 475 3.41 -51.31 47.50
N LEU A 476 4.26 -52.17 48.06
CA LEU A 476 5.59 -52.48 47.54
C LEU A 476 5.52 -53.16 46.16
N VAL A 477 4.74 -54.25 46.04
CA VAL A 477 4.50 -54.95 44.76
C VAL A 477 3.98 -53.98 43.70
N LYS A 478 3.02 -53.13 44.04
CA LYS A 478 2.43 -52.14 43.13
C LYS A 478 3.42 -51.07 42.69
N THR A 479 4.27 -50.59 43.60
CA THR A 479 5.28 -49.57 43.32
C THR A 479 6.40 -50.12 42.44
N ILE A 480 6.92 -51.31 42.76
CA ILE A 480 7.97 -51.98 41.98
C ILE A 480 7.48 -52.31 40.56
N ASN A 481 6.28 -52.88 40.41
CA ASN A 481 5.69 -53.16 39.09
C ASN A 481 5.40 -51.89 38.27
N SER A 482 4.98 -50.81 38.92
CA SER A 482 4.78 -49.50 38.25
C SER A 482 6.10 -48.94 37.68
N LEU A 483 7.19 -49.05 38.44
CA LEU A 483 8.53 -48.61 38.01
C LEU A 483 9.14 -49.53 36.94
N ALA A 484 8.93 -50.84 37.04
CA ALA A 484 9.30 -51.79 36.00
C ALA A 484 8.58 -51.48 34.68
N GLY A 485 7.28 -51.21 34.72
CA GLY A 485 6.43 -50.91 33.56
C GLY A 485 6.63 -49.54 32.89
N LEU A 486 7.58 -48.72 33.30
CA LEU A 486 7.88 -47.43 32.66
C LEU A 486 8.50 -47.59 31.26
N GLU A 487 8.12 -46.72 30.32
CA GLU A 487 8.63 -46.67 28.92
C GLU A 487 10.15 -46.37 28.77
N TYR A 488 10.93 -46.30 29.86
CA TYR A 488 12.39 -46.21 29.80
C TYR A 488 12.99 -47.58 29.47
N GLN A 489 13.99 -47.60 28.58
CA GLN A 489 14.73 -48.81 28.19
C GLN A 489 15.36 -49.50 29.42
N ASP A 490 15.12 -50.80 29.58
CA ASP A 490 15.57 -51.56 30.76
C ASP A 490 17.09 -51.54 30.94
N SER A 491 17.84 -51.57 29.83
CA SER A 491 19.31 -51.43 29.83
C SER A 491 19.83 -50.11 30.42
N HIS A 492 18.98 -49.09 30.53
CA HIS A 492 19.30 -47.75 31.04
C HIS A 492 18.54 -47.41 32.34
N LYS A 493 17.77 -48.36 32.90
CA LYS A 493 16.88 -48.18 34.05
C LYS A 493 17.38 -48.99 35.26
N LEU A 494 17.87 -48.30 36.29
CA LEU A 494 18.23 -48.92 37.58
C LEU A 494 17.18 -48.60 38.63
N ILE A 495 16.46 -49.62 39.13
CA ILE A 495 15.62 -49.46 40.32
C ILE A 495 16.52 -49.65 41.55
N PHE A 496 16.55 -48.67 42.44
CA PHE A 496 17.40 -48.68 43.65
C PHE A 496 16.53 -48.55 44.89
N ILE A 497 16.20 -49.69 45.50
CA ILE A 497 15.32 -49.79 46.65
C ILE A 497 16.14 -49.58 47.93
N ILE A 498 15.62 -48.78 48.87
CA ILE A 498 16.25 -48.46 50.15
C ILE A 498 15.22 -48.67 51.25
N CYS A 499 15.38 -49.72 52.04
CA CYS A 499 14.52 -49.98 53.20
C CYS A 499 15.02 -49.23 54.44
N ASP A 500 14.10 -48.96 55.35
CA ASP A 500 14.29 -48.22 56.60
C ASP A 500 15.05 -48.97 57.71
N GLY A 501 15.04 -50.31 57.66
CA GLY A 501 15.84 -51.17 58.54
C GLY A 501 15.15 -52.50 58.80
N ASN A 502 15.63 -53.28 59.78
CA ASN A 502 14.97 -54.52 60.18
C ASN A 502 13.74 -54.26 61.09
N ILE A 503 12.83 -53.42 60.61
CA ILE A 503 11.65 -52.93 61.34
C ILE A 503 10.40 -53.61 60.80
N ILE A 504 9.54 -54.09 61.70
CA ILE A 504 8.25 -54.69 61.35
C ILE A 504 7.16 -53.61 61.43
N GLY A 505 6.49 -53.37 60.30
CA GLY A 505 5.41 -52.39 60.19
C GLY A 505 4.13 -52.82 60.90
N SER A 506 3.28 -51.85 61.24
CA SER A 506 1.98 -52.12 61.89
C SER A 506 1.01 -52.79 60.91
N GLY A 507 0.98 -54.13 60.92
CA GLY A 507 0.17 -54.95 60.01
C GLY A 507 0.98 -55.88 59.11
N ASN A 508 2.32 -55.87 59.21
CA ASN A 508 3.20 -56.76 58.47
C ASN A 508 3.69 -57.92 59.35
N ASP A 509 3.76 -59.14 58.80
CA ASP A 509 4.32 -60.32 59.49
C ASP A 509 5.85 -60.41 59.40
N ARG A 510 6.46 -59.63 58.50
CA ARG A 510 7.90 -59.63 58.18
C ARG A 510 8.43 -58.19 58.03
N PRO A 511 9.73 -57.95 58.28
CA PRO A 511 10.33 -56.61 58.17
C PRO A 511 10.52 -56.17 56.71
N THR A 512 10.51 -54.85 56.45
CA THR A 512 10.51 -54.26 55.10
C THR A 512 11.60 -54.79 54.14
N PRO A 513 12.88 -54.97 54.54
CA PRO A 513 13.90 -55.56 53.67
C PRO A 513 13.54 -56.97 53.22
N ARG A 514 12.94 -57.77 54.11
CA ARG A 514 12.57 -59.15 53.78
C ARG A 514 11.32 -59.20 52.90
N ILE A 515 10.35 -58.31 53.09
CA ILE A 515 9.24 -58.12 52.15
C ILE A 515 9.79 -57.87 50.72
N VAL A 516 10.72 -56.93 50.58
CA VAL A 516 11.32 -56.62 49.27
C VAL A 516 12.10 -57.80 48.67
N LEU A 517 12.89 -58.53 49.47
CA LEU A 517 13.61 -59.72 48.99
C LEU A 517 12.67 -60.83 48.52
N ASP A 518 11.58 -61.09 49.26
CA ASP A 518 10.59 -62.10 48.92
C ASP A 518 9.79 -61.69 47.66
N ILE A 519 9.50 -60.39 47.46
CA ILE A 519 8.90 -59.84 46.21
C ILE A 519 9.85 -59.99 45.02
N LEU A 520 11.16 -59.82 45.23
CA LEU A 520 12.19 -59.98 44.19
C LEU A 520 12.54 -61.46 43.91
N GLY A 521 11.96 -62.41 44.63
CA GLY A 521 12.17 -63.85 44.44
C GLY A 521 13.55 -64.34 44.89
N VAL A 522 14.15 -63.68 45.89
CA VAL A 522 15.42 -64.12 46.50
C VAL A 522 15.16 -65.35 47.38
N ASP A 523 16.13 -66.26 47.45
CA ASP A 523 16.04 -67.50 48.24
C ASP A 523 15.78 -67.21 49.74
N PRO A 524 14.75 -67.80 50.36
CA PRO A 524 14.47 -67.61 51.78
C PRO A 524 15.62 -67.97 52.74
N GLU A 525 16.52 -68.88 52.39
CA GLU A 525 17.69 -69.24 53.21
C GLU A 525 18.91 -68.34 52.94
N TYR A 526 18.83 -67.38 52.01
CA TYR A 526 19.86 -66.37 51.79
C TYR A 526 19.68 -65.18 52.75
N ASP A 527 20.59 -65.05 53.72
CA ASP A 527 20.73 -63.88 54.59
C ASP A 527 21.78 -62.92 53.97
N PRO A 528 21.40 -61.71 53.50
CA PRO A 528 22.33 -60.77 52.88
C PRO A 528 23.27 -60.11 53.92
N PRO A 529 24.52 -59.77 53.53
CA PRO A 529 25.53 -59.18 54.42
C PRO A 529 25.35 -57.68 54.70
#